data_AF-A0AAP6A6K2-F1
#
_entry.id   AF-A0AAP6A6K2-F1
#
_cell.length_a   1.000
_cell.length_b   1.000
_cell.length_c   1.000
_cell.angle_alpha   90.00
_cell.angle_beta   90.00
_cell.angle_gamma   90.00
#
_symmetry.space_group_name_H-M   'P 1'
#
loop_
_entity.id
_entity.type
_entity.pdbx_description
1 polymer ?
#
loop_
_entity_poly.entity_id
_entity_poly.type
_entity_poly.pdbx_seq_one_letter_code
_entity_poly.pdbx_strand_id
1 'polypeptide(L)'
;MDRIEYEKLKQEIDRFIDFLVHVEHSLIGFDSNGCQSFKVEVLDNDEANSVFKAMKSNATIMLYNLVEACVRLTMSDYYENFNNSRHSYAQTIEELKRLWVKHSTKTFHPNNISRSVFEMIENVMDDEHKISLDFESFSLSGNADLREIKSILENHGIGYESEKFQSYGGALISIKKMRNSLAHGNISFEENGKKLTVGDISKYKNETYLCLEYFMEVVQNVTF
;
A
#
# COMPACT_ATOMS: atom_id res chain seq x y z
N MET A 1 -12.02 -4.59 1.58
CA MET A 1 -11.23 -5.10 0.47
C MET A 1 -11.97 -6.33 0.02
N ASP A 2 -12.24 -6.48 -1.27
CA ASP A 2 -12.44 -7.85 -1.74
C ASP A 2 -11.10 -8.54 -1.53
N ARG A 3 -10.96 -9.29 -0.43
CA ARG A 3 -9.73 -9.97 0.00
C ARG A 3 -9.13 -10.77 -1.17
N ILE A 4 -9.97 -11.13 -2.14
CA ILE A 4 -9.63 -11.71 -3.43
C ILE A 4 -8.60 -10.87 -4.22
N GLU A 5 -8.72 -9.54 -4.32
CA GLU A 5 -7.77 -8.72 -5.08
C GLU A 5 -6.39 -8.66 -4.42
N TYR A 6 -6.33 -8.60 -3.09
CA TYR A 6 -5.08 -8.65 -2.33
C TYR A 6 -4.34 -9.95 -2.59
N GLU A 7 -5.06 -11.06 -2.45
CA GLU A 7 -4.50 -12.39 -2.60
C GLU A 7 -4.07 -12.66 -4.04
N LYS A 8 -4.76 -12.10 -5.04
CA LYS A 8 -4.29 -12.13 -6.44
C LYS A 8 -2.93 -11.45 -6.61
N LEU A 9 -2.78 -10.22 -6.10
CA LEU A 9 -1.51 -9.47 -6.18
C LEU A 9 -0.38 -10.17 -5.40
N LYS A 10 -0.68 -10.73 -4.21
CA LYS A 10 0.28 -11.56 -3.46
C LYS A 10 0.72 -12.77 -4.27
N GLN A 11 -0.23 -13.49 -4.86
CA GLN A 11 0.07 -14.67 -5.65
C GLN A 11 0.94 -14.36 -6.88
N GLU A 12 0.76 -13.20 -7.53
CA GLU A 12 1.64 -12.74 -8.61
C GLU A 12 3.07 -12.52 -8.12
N ILE A 13 3.24 -11.86 -6.97
CA ILE A 13 4.54 -11.60 -6.35
C ILE A 13 5.22 -12.90 -5.89
N ASP A 14 4.47 -13.80 -5.27
CA ASP A 14 4.96 -15.11 -4.83
C ASP A 14 5.50 -15.91 -6.00
N ARG A 15 4.71 -16.04 -7.08
CA ARG A 15 5.16 -16.73 -8.30
C ARG A 15 6.41 -16.10 -8.91
N PHE A 16 6.51 -14.77 -8.91
CA PHE A 16 7.67 -14.08 -9.44
C PHE A 16 8.93 -14.35 -8.59
N ILE A 17 8.80 -14.31 -7.26
CA ILE A 17 9.91 -14.57 -6.35
C ILE A 17 10.33 -16.05 -6.39
N ASP A 18 9.38 -16.98 -6.46
CA ASP A 18 9.68 -18.41 -6.64
C ASP A 18 10.46 -18.64 -7.95
N PHE A 19 10.10 -17.92 -9.01
CA PHE A 19 10.85 -17.93 -10.26
C PHE A 19 12.28 -17.38 -10.09
N LEU A 20 12.47 -16.29 -9.33
CA LEU A 20 13.82 -15.77 -9.03
C LEU A 20 14.69 -16.80 -8.31
N VAL A 21 14.13 -17.57 -7.36
CA VAL A 21 14.85 -18.65 -6.67
C VAL A 21 15.32 -19.70 -7.69
N HIS A 22 14.47 -20.07 -8.65
CA HIS A 22 14.82 -21.06 -9.68
C HIS A 22 15.92 -20.55 -10.63
N VAL A 23 15.86 -19.27 -11.02
CA VAL A 23 16.92 -18.64 -11.82
C VAL A 23 18.24 -18.60 -11.05
N GLU A 24 18.21 -18.25 -9.75
CA GLU A 24 19.40 -18.23 -8.90
C GLU A 24 20.08 -19.60 -8.82
N HIS A 25 19.30 -20.67 -8.58
CA HIS A 25 19.84 -22.04 -8.58
C HIS A 25 20.43 -22.45 -9.93
N SER A 26 19.77 -22.09 -11.03
CA SER A 26 20.24 -22.40 -12.40
C SER A 26 21.56 -21.70 -12.71
N LEU A 27 21.72 -20.44 -12.28
CA LEU A 27 22.96 -19.68 -12.44
C LEU A 27 24.14 -20.24 -11.62
N ILE A 28 23.86 -20.87 -10.48
CA ILE A 28 24.89 -21.49 -9.63
C ILE A 28 25.19 -22.95 -10.06
N GLY A 29 24.43 -23.50 -11.01
CA GLY A 29 24.56 -24.89 -11.45
C GLY A 29 24.02 -25.90 -10.44
N PHE A 30 23.10 -25.48 -9.55
CA PHE A 30 22.37 -26.40 -8.69
C PHE A 30 21.24 -27.07 -9.48
N ASP A 31 21.43 -28.34 -9.83
CA ASP A 31 20.36 -29.20 -10.32
C ASP A 31 19.39 -29.53 -9.19
N SER A 32 18.35 -28.73 -9.05
CA SER A 32 17.18 -29.09 -8.25
C SER A 32 16.41 -30.18 -9.00
N ASN A 33 16.69 -31.45 -8.67
CA ASN A 33 15.99 -32.64 -9.15
C ASN A 33 14.52 -32.76 -8.65
N GLY A 34 13.89 -31.65 -8.26
CA GLY A 34 12.50 -31.59 -7.81
C GLY A 34 11.53 -31.23 -8.93
N CYS A 35 10.25 -31.48 -8.70
CA CYS A 35 9.13 -31.10 -9.59
C CYS A 35 9.08 -29.57 -9.79
N GLN A 36 9.89 -29.05 -10.70
CA GLN A 36 9.89 -27.65 -11.08
C GLN A 36 8.81 -27.39 -12.13
N SER A 37 8.15 -26.24 -12.02
CA SER A 37 7.14 -25.81 -13.00
C SER A 37 7.76 -25.28 -14.30
N PHE A 38 9.05 -24.93 -14.32
CA PHE A 38 9.75 -24.36 -15.47
C PHE A 38 11.23 -24.78 -15.49
N LYS A 39 11.86 -24.79 -16.68
CA LYS A 39 13.31 -25.04 -16.88
C LYS A 39 13.97 -23.78 -17.43
N VAL A 40 15.09 -23.36 -16.84
CA VAL A 40 15.91 -22.24 -17.31
C VAL A 40 17.24 -22.78 -17.82
N GLU A 41 17.60 -22.42 -19.05
CA GLU A 41 18.88 -22.80 -19.67
C GLU A 41 19.74 -21.55 -19.86
N VAL A 42 20.92 -21.53 -19.25
CA VAL A 42 21.84 -20.39 -19.28
C VAL A 42 22.85 -20.59 -20.41
N LEU A 43 22.71 -19.83 -21.48
CA LEU A 43 23.60 -19.87 -22.65
C LEU A 43 24.81 -18.94 -22.48
N ASP A 44 24.58 -17.76 -21.90
CA ASP A 44 25.59 -16.76 -21.59
C ASP A 44 25.40 -16.34 -20.13
N ASN A 45 26.43 -16.57 -19.31
CA ASN A 45 26.39 -16.28 -17.89
C ASN A 45 26.38 -14.79 -17.59
N ASP A 46 27.09 -13.97 -18.36
CA ASP A 46 27.20 -12.54 -18.09
C ASP A 46 25.88 -11.83 -18.41
N GLU A 47 25.30 -12.14 -19.58
CA GLU A 47 23.98 -11.60 -19.97
C GLU A 47 22.87 -12.08 -19.02
N ALA A 48 22.86 -13.38 -18.67
CA ALA A 48 21.87 -13.90 -17.73
C ALA A 48 21.99 -13.25 -16.34
N ASN A 49 23.21 -13.00 -15.86
CA ASN A 49 23.43 -12.29 -14.60
C ASN A 49 22.96 -10.83 -14.64
N SER A 50 23.13 -10.13 -15.76
CA SER A 50 22.64 -8.75 -15.93
C SER A 50 21.12 -8.70 -15.91
N VAL A 51 20.46 -9.57 -16.68
CA VAL A 51 18.99 -9.71 -16.66
C VAL A 51 18.50 -10.08 -15.26
N PHE A 52 19.14 -11.04 -14.59
CA PHE A 52 18.73 -11.47 -13.25
C PHE A 52 18.80 -10.35 -12.20
N LYS A 53 19.81 -9.46 -12.26
CA LYS A 53 19.85 -8.26 -11.43
C LYS A 53 18.65 -7.36 -11.71
N ALA A 54 18.32 -7.13 -12.98
CA ALA A 54 17.16 -6.31 -13.32
C ALA A 54 15.84 -6.92 -12.81
N MET A 55 15.69 -8.25 -12.88
CA MET A 55 14.53 -8.96 -12.35
C MET A 55 14.39 -8.81 -10.82
N LYS A 56 15.50 -8.91 -10.07
CA LYS A 56 15.51 -8.65 -8.63
C LYS A 56 14.99 -7.25 -8.29
N SER A 57 15.38 -6.24 -9.07
CA SER A 57 14.86 -4.89 -8.91
C SER A 57 13.36 -4.79 -9.22
N ASN A 58 12.86 -5.50 -10.24
CA ASN A 58 11.43 -5.55 -10.53
C ASN A 58 10.61 -6.13 -9.36
N ALA A 59 11.12 -7.12 -8.63
CA ALA A 59 10.43 -7.62 -7.43
C ALA A 59 10.21 -6.52 -6.39
N THR A 60 11.17 -5.60 -6.22
CA THR A 60 11.01 -4.46 -5.30
C THR A 60 9.95 -3.46 -5.76
N ILE A 61 9.79 -3.27 -7.07
CA ILE A 61 8.71 -2.46 -7.65
C ILE A 61 7.36 -3.11 -7.41
N MET A 62 7.24 -4.43 -7.64
CA MET A 62 5.98 -5.16 -7.38
C MET A 62 5.57 -5.08 -5.91
N LEU A 63 6.52 -5.21 -4.98
CA LEU A 63 6.26 -5.05 -3.54
C LEU A 63 5.79 -3.63 -3.20
N TYR A 64 6.39 -2.59 -3.79
CA TYR A 64 5.95 -1.21 -3.56
C TYR A 64 4.53 -0.97 -4.12
N ASN A 65 4.25 -1.48 -5.32
CA ASN A 65 2.91 -1.38 -5.92
C ASN A 65 1.86 -2.09 -5.07
N LEU A 66 2.19 -3.24 -4.47
CA LEU A 66 1.29 -3.93 -3.53
C LEU A 66 0.97 -3.04 -2.31
N VAL A 67 1.96 -2.34 -1.75
CA VAL A 67 1.73 -1.41 -0.63
C VAL A 67 0.73 -0.32 -1.04
N GLU A 68 0.94 0.33 -2.17
CA GLU A 68 0.05 1.40 -2.64
C GLU A 68 -1.36 0.90 -2.95
N ALA A 69 -1.47 -0.24 -3.64
CA ALA A 69 -2.75 -0.85 -3.99
C ALA A 69 -3.53 -1.26 -2.73
N CYS A 70 -2.87 -1.96 -1.79
CA CYS A 70 -3.50 -2.41 -0.54
C CYS A 70 -4.00 -1.23 0.29
N VAL A 71 -3.20 -0.17 0.46
CA VAL A 71 -3.63 1.02 1.22
C VAL A 71 -4.80 1.72 0.55
N ARG A 72 -4.76 1.94 -0.77
CA ARG A 72 -5.85 2.60 -1.49
C ARG A 72 -7.15 1.80 -1.44
N LEU A 73 -7.10 0.50 -1.74
CA LEU A 73 -8.29 -0.35 -1.76
C LEU A 73 -8.91 -0.42 -0.37
N THR A 74 -8.12 -0.76 0.65
CA THR A 74 -8.59 -0.87 2.04
C THR A 74 -9.23 0.43 2.54
N MET A 75 -8.64 1.59 2.24
CA MET A 75 -9.23 2.87 2.62
C MET A 75 -10.47 3.23 1.78
N SER A 76 -10.55 2.80 0.53
CA SER A 76 -11.77 2.94 -0.27
C SER A 76 -12.93 2.19 0.38
N ASP A 77 -12.70 0.95 0.83
CA ASP A 77 -13.71 0.17 1.55
C ASP A 77 -14.08 0.79 2.90
N TYR A 78 -13.09 1.36 3.61
CA TYR A 78 -13.34 2.09 4.86
C TYR A 78 -14.33 3.25 4.65
N TYR A 79 -14.11 4.05 3.60
CA TYR A 79 -15.00 5.16 3.24
C TYR A 79 -16.38 4.67 2.82
N GLU A 80 -16.46 3.59 2.04
CA GLU A 80 -17.73 2.98 1.66
C GLU A 80 -18.51 2.48 2.88
N ASN A 81 -17.85 1.78 3.81
CA ASN A 81 -18.46 1.30 5.05
C ASN A 81 -19.00 2.44 5.91
N PHE A 82 -18.22 3.53 6.06
CA PHE A 82 -18.67 4.74 6.78
C PHE A 82 -19.90 5.38 6.11
N ASN A 83 -19.86 5.53 4.80
CA ASN A 83 -20.95 6.16 4.05
C ASN A 83 -22.24 5.29 4.11
N ASN A 84 -22.08 3.97 4.13
CA ASN A 84 -23.18 3.01 4.23
C ASN A 84 -23.80 2.93 5.64
N SER A 85 -23.05 3.25 6.70
CA SER A 85 -23.60 3.29 8.06
C SER A 85 -24.44 4.55 8.36
N ARG A 86 -24.46 5.54 7.45
CA ARG A 86 -25.40 6.68 7.45
C ARG A 86 -25.41 7.46 8.77
N HIS A 87 -24.23 7.83 9.28
CA HIS A 87 -24.12 8.65 10.49
C HIS A 87 -24.45 10.13 10.22
N SER A 88 -25.11 10.77 11.20
CA SER A 88 -25.18 12.23 11.24
C SER A 88 -23.85 12.82 11.71
N TYR A 89 -23.68 14.14 11.55
CA TYR A 89 -22.49 14.81 12.08
C TYR A 89 -22.38 14.58 13.59
N ALA A 90 -23.45 14.72 14.37
CA ALA A 90 -23.41 14.53 15.83
C ALA A 90 -22.87 13.15 16.24
N GLN A 91 -23.28 12.09 15.54
CA GLN A 91 -22.96 10.69 15.83
C GLN A 91 -21.54 10.25 15.42
N THR A 92 -20.84 11.05 14.61
CA THR A 92 -19.55 10.67 14.02
C THR A 92 -18.37 10.99 14.95
N ILE A 93 -17.30 10.19 14.93
CA ILE A 93 -16.03 10.50 15.65
C ILE A 93 -15.36 11.81 15.17
N GLU A 94 -14.51 12.38 16.02
CA GLU A 94 -13.90 13.71 15.78
C GLU A 94 -12.99 13.74 14.54
N GLU A 95 -12.25 12.67 14.28
CA GLU A 95 -11.35 12.53 13.14
C GLU A 95 -12.11 12.61 11.82
N LEU A 96 -13.21 11.85 11.69
CA LEU A 96 -14.04 11.86 10.49
C LEU A 96 -14.83 13.16 10.34
N LYS A 97 -15.25 13.81 11.44
CA LYS A 97 -15.79 15.18 11.43
C LYS A 97 -14.79 16.16 10.82
N ARG A 98 -13.52 16.13 11.27
CA ARG A 98 -12.44 16.98 10.74
C ARG A 98 -12.19 16.71 9.27
N LEU A 99 -12.18 15.43 8.85
CA LEU A 99 -12.03 15.07 7.44
C LEU A 99 -13.20 15.57 6.59
N TRP A 100 -14.43 15.39 7.06
CA TRP A 100 -15.61 15.87 6.36
C TRP A 100 -15.56 17.38 6.16
N VAL A 101 -15.30 18.15 7.22
CA VAL A 101 -15.14 19.62 7.13
C VAL A 101 -14.07 20.00 6.12
N LYS A 102 -12.90 19.34 6.17
CA LYS A 102 -11.79 19.59 5.26
C LYS A 102 -12.17 19.26 3.81
N HIS A 103 -12.96 18.23 3.56
CA HIS A 103 -13.37 17.84 2.21
C HIS A 103 -14.46 18.77 1.69
N SER A 104 -15.48 19.07 2.48
CA SER A 104 -16.58 19.98 2.13
C SER A 104 -16.07 21.38 1.80
N THR A 105 -15.13 21.91 2.58
CA THR A 105 -14.62 23.28 2.36
C THR A 105 -13.80 23.44 1.08
N LYS A 106 -13.22 22.36 0.52
CA LYS A 106 -12.50 22.42 -0.77
C LYS A 106 -13.40 22.78 -1.95
N THR A 107 -14.70 22.53 -1.85
CA THR A 107 -15.66 22.83 -2.93
C THR A 107 -16.19 24.26 -2.85
N PHE A 108 -15.83 25.02 -1.80
CA PHE A 108 -16.35 26.36 -1.58
C PHE A 108 -15.77 27.33 -2.61
N HIS A 109 -16.66 28.01 -3.33
CA HIS A 109 -16.28 29.07 -4.24
C HIS A 109 -16.09 30.39 -3.47
N PRO A 110 -15.02 31.18 -3.73
CA PRO A 110 -14.76 32.43 -3.00
C PRO A 110 -15.95 33.40 -2.97
N ASN A 111 -16.74 33.44 -4.06
CA ASN A 111 -17.87 34.35 -4.20
C ASN A 111 -19.09 33.97 -3.34
N ASN A 112 -19.18 32.72 -2.85
CA ASN A 112 -20.34 32.19 -2.13
C ASN A 112 -19.95 31.52 -0.79
N ILE A 113 -18.80 31.89 -0.23
CA ILE A 113 -18.27 31.23 0.97
C ILE A 113 -19.23 31.33 2.16
N SER A 114 -19.79 32.51 2.43
CA SER A 114 -20.72 32.71 3.55
C SER A 114 -21.98 31.84 3.42
N ARG A 115 -22.48 31.68 2.19
CA ARG A 115 -23.63 30.81 1.90
C ARG A 115 -23.28 29.34 2.11
N SER A 116 -22.13 28.90 1.59
CA SER A 116 -21.67 27.52 1.71
C SER A 116 -21.43 27.12 3.17
N VAL A 117 -20.86 28.04 3.97
CA VAL A 117 -20.69 27.87 5.41
C VAL A 117 -22.04 27.80 6.13
N PHE A 118 -23.00 28.66 5.77
CA PHE A 118 -24.34 28.63 6.36
C PHE A 118 -25.06 27.30 6.08
N GLU A 119 -25.09 26.85 4.82
CA GLU A 119 -25.67 25.56 4.43
C GLU A 119 -24.99 24.37 5.14
N MET A 120 -23.67 24.43 5.32
CA MET A 120 -22.92 23.44 6.08
C MET A 120 -23.33 23.42 7.55
N ILE A 121 -23.54 24.58 8.18
CA ILE A 121 -24.01 24.67 9.57
C ILE A 121 -25.44 24.11 9.69
N GLU A 122 -26.32 24.43 8.74
CA GLU A 122 -27.68 23.85 8.71
C GLU A 122 -27.64 22.32 8.63
N ASN A 123 -26.81 21.75 7.74
CA ASN A 123 -26.61 20.31 7.62
C ASN A 123 -26.03 19.67 8.90
N VAL A 124 -25.20 20.40 9.65
CA VAL A 124 -24.63 19.90 10.92
C VAL A 124 -25.66 19.90 12.05
N MET A 125 -26.61 20.84 12.03
CA MET A 125 -27.68 20.93 13.03
C MET A 125 -28.86 20.00 12.77
N ASP A 126 -29.00 19.50 11.54
CA ASP A 126 -30.03 18.53 11.16
C ASP A 126 -29.55 17.08 11.42
N ASP A 127 -30.10 16.44 12.45
CA ASP A 127 -29.77 15.05 12.79
C ASP A 127 -30.20 14.03 11.71
N GLU A 128 -31.13 14.40 10.83
CA GLU A 128 -31.52 13.57 9.68
C GLU A 128 -30.51 13.66 8.53
N HIS A 129 -29.71 14.74 8.47
CA HIS A 129 -28.67 14.90 7.47
C HIS A 129 -27.51 13.92 7.74
N LYS A 130 -27.23 13.06 6.75
CA LYS A 130 -26.17 12.05 6.84
C LYS A 130 -24.94 12.52 6.10
N ILE A 131 -23.82 12.59 6.79
CA ILE A 131 -22.56 13.02 6.20
C ILE A 131 -21.92 11.86 5.44
N SER A 132 -21.16 12.18 4.40
CA SER A 132 -20.40 11.21 3.62
C SER A 132 -19.03 11.76 3.26
N LEU A 133 -18.06 10.86 3.14
CA LEU A 133 -16.70 11.17 2.72
C LEU A 133 -16.49 10.71 1.27
N ASP A 134 -16.02 11.62 0.43
CA ASP A 134 -15.61 11.31 -0.93
C ASP A 134 -14.18 10.72 -0.93
N PHE A 135 -14.04 9.52 -1.47
CA PHE A 135 -12.75 8.84 -1.59
C PHE A 135 -11.82 9.54 -2.60
N GLU A 136 -12.33 10.32 -3.56
CA GLU A 136 -11.48 11.12 -4.44
C GLU A 136 -10.67 12.18 -3.68
N SER A 137 -11.13 12.56 -2.48
CA SER A 137 -10.38 13.43 -1.58
C SER A 137 -9.30 12.71 -0.76
N PHE A 138 -9.27 11.37 -0.79
CA PHE A 138 -8.23 10.57 -0.16
C PHE A 138 -6.93 10.67 -0.95
N SER A 139 -5.86 11.03 -0.25
CA SER A 139 -4.53 11.13 -0.83
C SER A 139 -3.57 10.16 -0.14
N LEU A 140 -3.08 9.20 -0.91
CA LEU A 140 -1.84 8.50 -0.58
C LEU A 140 -0.72 9.22 -1.31
N SER A 141 0.20 9.86 -0.58
CA SER A 141 1.39 10.41 -1.23
C SER A 141 2.11 9.29 -1.97
N GLY A 142 2.67 9.54 -3.15
CA GLY A 142 3.42 8.55 -3.95
C GLY A 142 4.76 8.20 -3.30
N ASN A 143 4.71 7.86 -2.02
CA ASN A 143 5.75 7.74 -1.02
C ASN A 143 5.21 6.91 0.17
N ALA A 144 4.30 5.97 -0.10
CA ALA A 144 3.68 5.10 0.90
C ALA A 144 4.75 4.33 1.68
N ASP A 145 5.05 4.80 2.89
CA ASP A 145 5.89 4.14 3.86
C ASP A 145 5.11 3.95 5.17
N LEU A 146 5.75 3.31 6.15
CA LEU A 146 5.10 3.05 7.42
C LEU A 146 4.60 4.33 8.13
N ARG A 147 5.28 5.47 7.97
CA ARG A 147 4.85 6.73 8.59
C ARG A 147 3.59 7.25 7.93
N GLU A 148 3.51 7.13 6.60
CA GLU A 148 2.30 7.49 5.86
C GLU A 148 1.12 6.60 6.26
N ILE A 149 1.33 5.28 6.38
CA ILE A 149 0.29 4.35 6.84
C ILE A 149 -0.21 4.73 8.23
N LYS A 150 0.68 5.02 9.18
CA LYS A 150 0.32 5.45 10.53
C LYS A 150 -0.46 6.77 10.52
N SER A 151 0.01 7.76 9.75
CA SER A 151 -0.68 9.03 9.55
C SER A 151 -2.08 8.84 8.98
N ILE A 152 -2.25 7.93 8.02
CA ILE A 152 -3.57 7.57 7.50
C ILE A 152 -4.45 7.02 8.62
N LEU A 153 -3.99 6.02 9.38
CA LEU A 153 -4.78 5.46 10.49
C LEU A 153 -5.20 6.55 11.50
N GLU A 154 -4.27 7.40 11.93
CA GLU A 154 -4.51 8.48 12.89
C GLU A 154 -5.51 9.52 12.37
N ASN A 155 -5.34 9.98 11.12
CA ASN A 155 -6.23 10.97 10.52
C ASN A 155 -7.67 10.46 10.34
N HIS A 156 -7.87 9.14 10.34
CA HIS A 156 -9.18 8.51 10.18
C HIS A 156 -9.75 7.96 11.49
N GLY A 157 -9.07 8.16 12.63
CA GLY A 157 -9.54 7.70 13.93
C GLY A 157 -9.40 6.20 14.14
N ILE A 158 -8.48 5.55 13.42
CA ILE A 158 -8.27 4.11 13.46
C ILE A 158 -7.18 3.79 14.50
N GLY A 159 -7.58 3.11 15.57
CA GLY A 159 -6.66 2.66 16.61
C GLY A 159 -5.76 1.51 16.14
N TYR A 160 -4.49 1.53 16.56
CA TYR A 160 -3.52 0.48 16.27
C TYR A 160 -2.46 0.34 17.37
N GLU A 161 -1.84 -0.84 17.46
CA GLU A 161 -0.71 -1.16 18.35
C GLU A 161 0.60 -0.75 17.66
N SER A 162 1.27 0.28 18.19
CA SER A 162 2.46 0.84 17.54
C SER A 162 3.63 -0.15 17.47
N GLU A 163 3.73 -1.06 18.44
CA GLU A 163 4.76 -2.11 18.55
C GLU A 163 4.67 -3.10 17.38
N LYS A 164 3.46 -3.49 16.97
CA LYS A 164 3.25 -4.39 15.82
C LYS A 164 3.78 -3.80 14.53
N PHE A 165 3.74 -2.48 14.35
CA PHE A 165 4.33 -1.85 13.16
C PHE A 165 5.85 -1.70 13.22
N GLN A 166 6.44 -1.59 14.42
CA GLN A 166 7.89 -1.42 14.55
C GLN A 166 8.68 -2.61 14.01
N SER A 167 8.16 -3.83 14.14
CA SER A 167 8.79 -5.04 13.61
C SER A 167 8.90 -5.08 12.09
N TYR A 168 8.11 -4.29 11.36
CA TYR A 168 7.99 -4.39 9.89
C TYR A 168 8.44 -3.11 9.15
N GLY A 169 8.75 -2.03 9.87
CA GLY A 169 9.00 -0.71 9.28
C GLY A 169 10.25 -0.60 8.42
N GLY A 170 11.25 -1.46 8.65
CA GLY A 170 12.51 -1.47 7.90
C GLY A 170 12.30 -1.82 6.41
N ALA A 171 11.53 -2.86 6.12
CA ALA A 171 11.26 -3.30 4.75
C ALA A 171 10.59 -2.21 3.90
N LEU A 172 9.50 -1.60 4.38
CA LEU A 172 8.76 -0.60 3.61
C LEU A 172 9.62 0.63 3.29
N ILE A 173 10.47 1.07 4.22
CA ILE A 173 11.41 2.17 4.00
C ILE A 173 12.42 1.79 2.91
N SER A 174 12.98 0.59 2.97
CA SER A 174 13.94 0.09 1.98
C SER A 174 13.30 -0.02 0.60
N ILE A 175 12.13 -0.66 0.50
CA ILE A 175 11.37 -0.85 -0.75
C ILE A 175 11.05 0.50 -1.39
N LYS A 176 10.54 1.46 -0.61
CA LYS A 176 10.27 2.83 -1.08
C LYS A 176 11.53 3.51 -1.60
N LYS A 177 12.64 3.44 -0.87
CA LYS A 177 13.91 4.05 -1.29
C LYS A 177 14.39 3.48 -2.63
N MET A 178 14.34 2.15 -2.77
CA MET A 178 14.69 1.47 -4.03
C MET A 178 13.78 1.91 -5.18
N ARG A 179 12.46 1.91 -4.97
CA ARG A 179 11.49 2.37 -5.98
C ARG A 179 11.73 3.82 -6.38
N ASN A 180 11.94 4.73 -5.42
CA ASN A 180 12.20 6.14 -5.70
C ASN A 180 13.49 6.33 -6.50
N SER A 181 14.57 5.63 -6.13
CA SER A 181 15.84 5.70 -6.86
C SER A 181 15.70 5.17 -8.30
N LEU A 182 14.96 4.09 -8.51
CA LEU A 182 14.68 3.54 -9.84
C LEU A 182 13.80 4.47 -10.68
N ALA A 183 12.69 4.95 -10.11
CA ALA A 183 11.71 5.79 -10.81
C ALA A 183 12.27 7.17 -11.22
N HIS A 184 13.20 7.72 -10.42
CA HIS A 184 13.88 8.98 -10.76
C HIS A 184 15.09 8.78 -11.67
N GLY A 185 15.44 7.53 -12.04
CA GLY A 185 16.62 7.24 -12.87
C GLY A 185 17.95 7.50 -12.16
N ASN A 186 17.96 7.56 -10.82
CA ASN A 186 19.18 7.79 -10.04
C ASN A 186 20.13 6.58 -10.08
N ILE A 187 19.58 5.38 -10.27
CA ILE A 187 20.32 4.12 -10.43
C ILE A 187 19.60 3.25 -11.47
N SER A 188 20.35 2.39 -12.15
CA SER A 188 19.75 1.39 -13.05
C SER A 188 19.15 0.21 -12.29
N PHE A 189 18.30 -0.57 -12.97
CA PHE A 189 17.76 -1.81 -12.43
C PHE A 189 18.87 -2.83 -12.08
N GLU A 190 19.93 -2.89 -12.87
CA GLU A 190 21.07 -3.76 -12.57
C GLU A 190 21.86 -3.30 -11.35
N GLU A 191 22.10 -1.99 -11.22
CA GLU A 191 22.82 -1.41 -10.08
C GLU A 191 22.09 -1.62 -8.76
N ASN A 192 20.77 -1.50 -8.75
CA ASN A 192 19.95 -1.82 -7.59
C ASN A 192 19.97 -3.32 -7.30
N GLY A 193 19.71 -4.15 -8.32
CA GLY A 193 19.58 -5.60 -8.17
C GLY A 193 20.88 -6.30 -7.79
N LYS A 194 22.03 -5.73 -8.16
CA LYS A 194 23.36 -6.20 -7.72
C LYS A 194 23.51 -6.18 -6.20
N LYS A 195 22.80 -5.30 -5.49
CA LYS A 195 22.87 -5.14 -4.02
C LYS A 195 21.92 -6.05 -3.26
N LEU A 196 21.09 -6.83 -3.97
CA LEU A 196 20.04 -7.65 -3.39
C LEU A 196 20.32 -9.13 -3.65
N THR A 197 20.09 -9.97 -2.64
CA THR A 197 19.92 -11.41 -2.81
C THR A 197 18.43 -11.76 -2.96
N VAL A 198 18.11 -12.95 -3.48
CA VAL A 198 16.71 -13.42 -3.48
C VAL A 198 16.20 -13.62 -2.05
N GLY A 199 17.08 -13.97 -1.11
CA GLY A 199 16.79 -14.01 0.32
C GLY A 199 16.36 -12.65 0.88
N ASP A 200 17.04 -11.56 0.51
CA ASP A 200 16.65 -10.20 0.93
C ASP A 200 15.26 -9.82 0.41
N ILE A 201 14.98 -10.13 -0.87
CA ILE A 201 13.67 -9.89 -1.48
C ILE A 201 12.59 -10.69 -0.76
N SER A 202 12.85 -11.95 -0.43
CA SER A 202 11.92 -12.81 0.30
C SER A 202 11.65 -12.28 1.71
N LYS A 203 12.68 -11.75 2.38
CA LYS A 203 12.52 -11.07 3.68
C LYS A 203 11.66 -9.82 3.56
N TYR A 204 11.94 -8.95 2.58
CA TYR A 204 11.13 -7.77 2.32
C TYR A 204 9.66 -8.13 2.02
N LYS A 205 9.43 -9.17 1.20
CA LYS A 205 8.09 -9.70 0.93
C LYS A 205 7.34 -10.04 2.21
N ASN A 206 7.93 -10.88 3.06
CA ASN A 206 7.27 -11.36 4.27
C ASN A 206 6.97 -10.21 5.25
N GLU A 207 7.92 -9.30 5.47
CA GLU A 207 7.69 -8.12 6.32
C GLU A 207 6.63 -7.19 5.75
N THR A 208 6.59 -6.99 4.42
CA THR A 208 5.54 -6.22 3.76
C THR A 208 4.17 -6.87 3.92
N TYR A 209 4.06 -8.19 3.76
CA TYR A 209 2.79 -8.90 3.93
C TYR A 209 2.26 -8.75 5.35
N LEU A 210 3.10 -9.01 6.36
CA LEU A 210 2.71 -8.85 7.76
C LEU A 210 2.25 -7.43 8.10
N CYS A 211 2.94 -6.42 7.58
CA CYS A 211 2.55 -5.02 7.76
C CYS A 211 1.19 -4.71 7.15
N LEU A 212 0.93 -5.18 5.93
CA LEU A 212 -0.31 -4.92 5.20
C LEU A 212 -1.49 -5.72 5.75
N GLU A 213 -1.26 -6.97 6.16
CA GLU A 213 -2.26 -7.81 6.82
C GLU A 213 -2.71 -7.18 8.14
N TYR A 214 -1.78 -6.69 8.95
CA TYR A 214 -2.12 -5.97 10.17
C TYR A 214 -2.86 -4.66 9.90
N PHE A 215 -2.42 -3.89 8.90
CA PHE A 215 -3.12 -2.67 8.48
C PHE A 215 -4.57 -2.95 8.07
N MET A 216 -4.81 -3.98 7.24
CA MET A 216 -6.16 -4.36 6.85
C MET A 216 -7.01 -4.81 8.05
N GLU A 217 -6.42 -5.60 8.96
CA GLU A 217 -7.10 -6.07 10.17
C GLU A 217 -7.61 -4.89 11.01
N VAL A 218 -6.75 -3.90 11.31
CA VAL A 218 -7.17 -2.76 12.15
C VAL A 218 -8.22 -1.90 11.47
N VAL A 219 -8.14 -1.70 10.16
CA VAL A 219 -9.13 -0.89 9.41
C VAL A 219 -10.49 -1.61 9.35
N GLN A 220 -10.50 -2.94 9.20
CA GLN A 220 -11.74 -3.72 9.10
C GLN A 220 -12.48 -3.85 10.43
N ASN A 221 -11.78 -3.69 11.56
CA ASN A 221 -12.38 -3.78 12.90
C ASN A 221 -12.94 -2.46 13.43
N VAL A 222 -12.90 -1.38 12.64
CA VAL A 222 -13.36 -0.04 13.07
C VAL A 222 -14.89 0.03 13.16
N THR A 223 -15.35 0.74 14.18
CA THR A 223 -16.72 1.23 14.33
C THR A 223 -16.71 2.76 14.33
N PHE A 224 -17.67 3.37 13.66
CA PHE A 224 -17.73 4.81 13.41
C PHE A 224 -18.54 5.60 14.42
#